data_AF-A0A8X7QFP6-F1
#
_entry.id   AF-A0A8X7QFP6-F1
#
_cell.length_a   1.000
_cell.length_b   1.000
_cell.length_c   1.000
_cell.angle_alpha   90.00
_cell.angle_beta   90.00
_cell.angle_gamma   90.00
#
_symmetry.space_group_name_H-M   'P 1'
#
loop_
_entity.id
_entity.type
_entity.pdbx_description
1 polymer ?
#
loop_
_entity_poly.entity_id
_entity_poly.type
_entity_poly.pdbx_seq_one_letter_code
_entity_poly.pdbx_strand_id
1 'polypeptide(L)'
;MAQVSLEVWWNGLHALFPTTKGELSTDQTKEGDTEMDDDDDQVFERFSDFMKDGGCKDSFKSLVDCLEPNPRMAKCKEHLPVLKKCMDARINYYEPILALAKATEEKTFAFAKEEIRKMDLAAMNRAQAGGD
;
A
#
# COMPACT_ATOMS: atom_id res chain seq x y z
N MET A 1 -10.06 5.19 -6.66
CA MET A 1 -8.59 5.05 -6.85
C MET A 1 -7.90 4.61 -5.56
N ALA A 2 -7.97 5.38 -4.47
CA ALA A 2 -7.29 5.02 -3.20
C ALA A 2 -7.70 3.65 -2.63
N GLN A 3 -8.99 3.30 -2.66
CA GLN A 3 -9.50 1.98 -2.21
C GLN A 3 -8.86 0.81 -2.97
N VAL A 4 -8.84 0.89 -4.32
CA VAL A 4 -8.27 -0.16 -5.19
C VAL A 4 -6.75 -0.27 -4.99
N SER A 5 -6.06 0.84 -4.74
CA SER A 5 -4.63 0.84 -4.43
C SER A 5 -4.34 0.16 -3.09
N LEU A 6 -5.16 0.38 -2.07
CA LEU A 6 -5.01 -0.24 -0.75
C LEU A 6 -5.28 -1.75 -0.81
N GLU A 7 -6.33 -2.17 -1.52
CA GLU A 7 -6.65 -3.59 -1.70
C GLU A 7 -5.53 -4.37 -2.40
N VAL A 8 -4.95 -3.80 -3.47
CA VAL A 8 -3.84 -4.45 -4.18
C VAL A 8 -2.61 -4.58 -3.29
N TRP A 9 -2.32 -3.52 -2.53
CA TRP A 9 -1.20 -3.48 -1.60
C TRP A 9 -1.34 -4.54 -0.51
N TRP A 10 -2.48 -4.58 0.18
CA TRP A 10 -2.72 -5.54 1.25
C TRP A 10 -2.73 -6.98 0.73
N ASN A 11 -3.44 -7.27 -0.37
CA ASN A 11 -3.43 -8.61 -0.98
C ASN A 11 -2.01 -9.07 -1.35
N GLY A 12 -1.16 -8.16 -1.81
CA GLY A 12 0.23 -8.47 -2.11
C GLY A 12 1.07 -8.71 -0.87
N LEU A 13 0.89 -7.91 0.19
CA LEU A 13 1.58 -8.14 1.46
C LEU A 13 1.18 -9.48 2.09
N HIS A 14 -0.10 -9.84 2.06
CA HIS A 14 -0.59 -11.16 2.47
C HIS A 14 0.09 -12.30 1.72
N ALA A 15 0.34 -12.13 0.42
CA ALA A 15 1.04 -13.13 -0.37
C ALA A 15 2.55 -13.22 -0.04
N LEU A 16 3.18 -12.09 0.33
CA LEU A 16 4.61 -12.03 0.67
C LEU A 16 4.90 -12.46 2.11
N PHE A 17 3.97 -12.18 3.03
CA PHE A 17 4.09 -12.43 4.46
C PHE A 17 2.91 -13.26 4.97
N PRO A 18 2.70 -14.49 4.45
CA PRO A 18 1.50 -15.27 4.76
C PRO A 18 1.38 -15.55 6.26
N THR A 19 0.21 -15.37 6.84
CA THR A 19 -0.06 -15.74 8.23
C THR A 19 -0.14 -17.27 8.35
N THR A 20 0.69 -17.85 9.21
CA THR A 20 0.61 -19.26 9.56
C THR A 20 -0.51 -19.43 10.58
N LYS A 21 -1.65 -19.98 10.16
CA LYS A 21 -2.85 -20.24 11.00
C LYS A 21 -2.63 -21.09 12.27
N GLY A 22 -1.39 -21.43 12.62
CA GLY A 22 -1.00 -22.29 13.74
C GLY A 22 -0.10 -21.63 14.80
N GLU A 23 0.34 -20.38 14.63
CA GLU A 23 1.08 -19.64 15.66
C GLU A 23 0.17 -18.60 16.34
N LEU A 24 -0.97 -19.07 16.83
CA LEU A 24 -1.83 -18.27 17.70
C LEU A 24 -1.23 -18.24 19.11
N SER A 25 -0.42 -17.24 19.39
CA SER A 25 -0.19 -16.82 20.77
C SER A 25 -1.27 -15.82 21.14
N THR A 26 -2.31 -16.33 21.79
CA THR A 26 -3.21 -15.55 22.65
C THR A 26 -2.40 -14.60 23.54
N ASP A 27 -2.63 -13.28 23.46
CA ASP A 27 -3.06 -12.43 24.59
C ASP A 27 -3.16 -10.92 24.19
N GLN A 28 -4.31 -10.33 24.53
CA GLN A 28 -4.60 -8.88 24.77
C GLN A 28 -5.03 -7.92 23.64
N THR A 29 -6.35 -7.80 23.52
CA THR A 29 -7.20 -6.58 23.63
C THR A 29 -6.52 -5.19 23.69
N LYS A 30 -6.80 -4.30 22.70
CA LYS A 30 -7.48 -3.00 22.96
C LYS A 30 -7.87 -2.21 21.69
N GLU A 31 -9.05 -1.62 21.81
CA GLU A 31 -9.79 -0.73 20.92
C GLU A 31 -9.01 0.48 20.36
N GLY A 32 -9.28 0.85 19.09
CA GLY A 32 -9.23 2.26 18.66
C GLY A 32 -8.76 2.58 17.24
N ASP A 33 -9.71 2.65 16.30
CA ASP A 33 -9.79 3.59 15.16
C ASP A 33 -8.88 3.38 13.92
N THR A 34 -9.13 2.27 13.23
CA THR A 34 -9.26 2.05 11.77
C THR A 34 -9.16 0.53 11.67
N GLU A 35 -10.29 -0.19 11.69
CA GLU A 35 -10.33 -1.66 11.84
C GLU A 35 -9.51 -2.32 10.71
N MET A 36 -8.22 -2.57 10.97
CA MET A 36 -7.43 -3.57 10.27
C MET A 36 -7.84 -4.90 10.87
N ASP A 37 -8.03 -5.92 10.02
CA ASP A 37 -8.33 -7.27 10.51
C ASP A 37 -7.12 -7.78 11.31
N ASP A 38 -7.34 -8.69 12.27
CA ASP A 38 -6.26 -9.32 13.05
C ASP A 38 -5.18 -9.92 12.12
N ASP A 39 -5.60 -10.36 10.93
CA ASP A 39 -4.73 -10.85 9.86
C ASP A 39 -3.90 -9.72 9.18
N ASP A 40 -4.47 -8.53 8.96
CA ASP A 40 -3.76 -7.38 8.36
C ASP A 40 -2.67 -6.83 9.30
N ASP A 41 -2.96 -6.77 10.61
CA ASP A 41 -2.00 -6.31 11.62
C ASP A 41 -0.79 -7.25 11.69
N GLN A 42 -1.02 -8.56 11.73
CA GLN A 42 0.06 -9.56 11.72
C GLN A 42 0.91 -9.50 10.45
N VAL A 43 0.28 -9.27 9.30
CA VAL A 43 1.00 -9.09 8.02
C VAL A 43 1.83 -7.81 8.05
N PHE A 44 1.29 -6.72 8.60
CA PHE A 44 2.02 -5.47 8.74
C PHE A 44 3.20 -5.61 9.70
N GLU A 45 3.05 -6.32 10.82
CA GLU A 45 4.16 -6.61 11.74
C GLU A 45 5.29 -7.37 11.04
N ARG A 46 4.97 -8.44 10.30
CA ARG A 46 5.96 -9.22 9.54
C ARG A 46 6.64 -8.38 8.45
N PHE A 47 5.90 -7.53 7.76
CA PHE A 47 6.46 -6.56 6.82
C PHE A 47 7.38 -5.56 7.52
N SER A 48 6.97 -5.03 8.67
CA SER A 48 7.75 -4.08 9.48
C SER A 48 9.06 -4.69 9.93
N ASP A 49 9.05 -5.95 10.37
CA ASP A 49 10.26 -6.67 10.78
C ASP A 49 11.19 -6.95 9.60
N PHE A 50 10.67 -7.36 8.45
CA PHE A 50 11.45 -7.44 7.21
C PHE A 50 12.11 -6.10 6.86
N MET A 51 11.40 -4.99 6.99
CA MET A 51 11.97 -3.66 6.72
C MET A 51 13.06 -3.27 7.74
N LYS A 52 12.93 -3.70 9.01
CA LYS A 52 13.91 -3.46 10.07
C LYS A 52 15.16 -4.34 9.96
N ASP A 53 15.05 -5.53 9.40
CA ASP A 53 16.19 -6.45 9.19
C ASP A 53 17.02 -6.05 7.97
N GLY A 54 16.41 -5.33 7.04
CA GLY A 54 17.08 -4.86 5.85
C GLY A 54 17.95 -3.62 6.03
N GLY A 55 18.75 -3.35 5.00
CA GLY A 55 19.71 -2.25 4.99
C GLY A 55 19.13 -0.82 4.97
N CYS A 56 17.80 -0.68 4.85
CA CYS A 56 17.08 0.58 4.79
C CYS A 56 16.26 0.88 6.05
N LYS A 57 16.54 0.17 7.15
CA LYS A 57 15.88 0.34 8.46
C LYS A 57 15.73 1.80 8.88
N ASP A 58 16.79 2.62 8.80
CA ASP A 58 16.74 4.00 9.28
C ASP A 58 15.75 4.87 8.47
N SER A 59 15.71 4.66 7.15
CA SER A 59 14.76 5.35 6.27
C SER A 59 13.33 4.88 6.53
N PHE A 60 13.14 3.59 6.82
CA PHE A 60 11.83 3.03 7.17
C PHE A 60 11.36 3.53 8.53
N LYS A 61 12.22 3.53 9.54
CA LYS A 61 11.95 4.09 10.86
C LYS A 61 11.55 5.55 10.77
N SER A 62 12.23 6.36 9.96
CA SER A 62 11.86 7.76 9.75
C SER A 62 10.44 7.93 9.21
N LEU A 63 9.99 7.02 8.33
CA LEU A 63 8.63 7.02 7.83
C LEU A 63 7.62 6.63 8.91
N VAL A 64 7.90 5.56 9.68
CA VAL A 64 7.02 5.08 10.77
C VAL A 64 6.90 6.12 11.89
N ASP A 65 8.01 6.68 12.34
CA ASP A 65 8.05 7.70 13.40
C ASP A 65 7.24 8.95 12.99
N CYS A 66 7.16 9.27 11.68
CA CYS A 66 6.30 10.34 11.18
C CYS A 66 4.80 9.98 11.22
N LEU A 67 4.46 8.71 10.95
CA LEU A 67 3.07 8.24 10.89
C LEU A 67 2.47 7.95 12.28
N GLU A 68 3.28 7.58 13.26
CA GLU A 68 2.87 7.27 14.63
C GLU A 68 1.99 8.37 15.27
N PRO A 69 2.36 9.67 15.23
CA PRO A 69 1.51 10.74 15.80
C PRO A 69 0.32 11.12 14.90
N ASN A 70 0.33 10.77 13.62
CA ASN A 70 -0.73 11.11 12.67
C ASN A 70 -0.68 10.16 11.46
N PRO A 71 -1.57 9.15 11.37
CA PRO A 71 -1.53 8.11 10.33
C PRO A 71 -2.03 8.62 8.96
N ARG A 72 -1.55 9.80 8.54
CA ARG A 72 -1.83 10.41 7.24
C ARG A 72 -0.56 10.41 6.41
N MET A 73 -0.46 9.43 5.51
CA MET A 73 0.61 9.34 4.50
C MET A 73 0.86 10.67 3.76
N ALA A 74 -0.17 11.49 3.55
CA ALA A 74 -0.04 12.80 2.91
C ALA A 74 0.93 13.76 3.63
N LYS A 75 1.07 13.64 4.96
CA LYS A 75 2.00 14.44 5.77
C LYS A 75 3.42 13.87 5.79
N CYS A 76 3.58 12.56 5.61
CA CYS A 76 4.87 11.87 5.67
C CYS A 76 5.42 11.47 4.29
N LYS A 77 4.80 11.94 3.20
CA LYS A 77 5.13 11.59 1.83
C LYS A 77 6.58 11.88 1.43
N GLU A 78 7.27 12.77 2.14
CA GLU A 78 8.68 13.09 1.89
C GLU A 78 9.64 11.96 2.30
N HIS A 79 9.24 11.10 3.24
CA HIS A 79 10.03 9.94 3.65
C HIS A 79 9.95 8.78 2.64
N LEU A 80 8.84 8.66 1.89
CA LEU A 80 8.66 7.63 0.86
C LEU A 80 9.76 7.62 -0.22
N PRO A 81 10.13 8.73 -0.88
CA PRO A 81 11.18 8.72 -1.90
C PRO A 81 12.56 8.42 -1.32
N VAL A 82 12.83 8.79 -0.06
CA VAL A 82 14.10 8.46 0.62
C VAL A 82 14.18 6.95 0.85
N LEU A 83 13.12 6.36 1.40
CA LEU A 83 13.01 4.92 1.60
C LEU A 83 13.13 4.16 0.28
N LYS A 84 12.37 4.56 -0.74
CA LYS A 84 12.40 3.94 -2.06
C LYS A 84 13.79 3.98 -2.68
N LYS A 85 14.49 5.12 -2.64
CA LYS A 85 15.86 5.22 -3.16
C LYS A 85 16.81 4.26 -2.46
N CYS A 86 16.68 4.10 -1.14
CA CYS A 86 17.49 3.13 -0.41
C CYS A 86 17.18 1.69 -0.87
N MET A 87 15.90 1.35 -1.02
CA MET A 87 15.47 0.02 -1.44
C MET A 87 15.92 -0.29 -2.88
N ASP A 88 15.79 0.67 -3.80
CA ASP A 88 16.23 0.53 -5.19
C ASP A 88 17.76 0.29 -5.27
N ALA A 89 18.55 0.94 -4.40
CA ALA A 89 20.00 0.71 -4.31
C ALA A 89 20.37 -0.67 -3.73
N ARG A 90 19.42 -1.34 -3.06
CA ARG A 90 19.57 -2.65 -2.42
C ARG A 90 18.53 -3.65 -2.95
N ILE A 91 18.29 -3.58 -4.26
CA ILE A 91 17.19 -4.28 -4.93
C ILE A 91 17.14 -5.77 -4.62
N ASN A 92 18.28 -6.46 -4.53
CA ASN A 92 18.30 -7.90 -4.27
C ASN A 92 17.58 -8.32 -2.98
N TYR A 93 17.61 -7.47 -1.94
CA TYR A 93 16.87 -7.74 -0.70
C TYR A 93 15.41 -7.31 -0.82
N TYR A 94 15.14 -6.14 -1.42
CA TYR A 94 13.83 -5.51 -1.44
C TYR A 94 12.97 -5.81 -2.67
N GLU A 95 13.46 -6.65 -3.60
CA GLU A 95 12.81 -6.96 -4.87
C GLU A 95 11.32 -7.35 -4.72
N PRO A 96 10.91 -8.20 -3.76
CA PRO A 96 9.51 -8.58 -3.64
C PRO A 96 8.59 -7.40 -3.30
N ILE A 97 9.05 -6.50 -2.42
CA ILE A 97 8.30 -5.30 -2.02
C ILE A 97 8.29 -4.27 -3.14
N LEU A 98 9.40 -4.10 -3.85
CA LEU A 98 9.51 -3.18 -4.99
C LEU A 98 8.62 -3.62 -6.15
N ALA A 99 8.55 -4.93 -6.42
CA ALA A 99 7.64 -5.49 -7.41
C ALA A 99 6.17 -5.26 -7.03
N LEU A 100 5.82 -5.47 -5.76
CA LEU A 100 4.48 -5.19 -5.26
C LEU A 100 4.12 -3.70 -5.39
N ALA A 101 5.00 -2.80 -4.96
CA ALA A 101 4.78 -1.35 -5.07
C ALA A 101 4.50 -0.93 -6.52
N LYS A 102 5.27 -1.47 -7.47
CA LYS A 102 5.07 -1.23 -8.89
C LYS A 102 3.72 -1.76 -9.38
N ALA A 103 3.33 -2.97 -8.98
CA ALA A 103 2.02 -3.54 -9.35
C ALA A 103 0.84 -2.70 -8.83
N THR A 104 0.98 -2.15 -7.62
CA THR A 104 0.00 -1.23 -7.03
C THR A 104 -0.10 0.09 -7.81
N GLU A 105 1.03 0.68 -8.20
CA GLU A 105 1.07 1.87 -9.06
C GLU A 105 0.40 1.60 -10.42
N GLU A 106 0.79 0.51 -11.10
CA GLU A 106 0.26 0.14 -12.42
C GLU A 106 -1.26 -0.07 -12.39
N LYS A 107 -1.79 -0.76 -11.38
CA LYS A 107 -3.25 -0.93 -11.22
C LYS A 107 -3.96 0.39 -10.94
N THR A 108 -3.34 1.29 -10.18
CA THR A 108 -3.89 2.63 -9.94
C THR A 108 -4.01 3.43 -11.24
N PHE A 109 -2.96 3.41 -12.08
CA PHE A 109 -2.97 4.07 -13.39
C PHE A 109 -3.97 3.43 -14.37
N ALA A 110 -4.07 2.09 -14.39
CA ALA A 110 -5.01 1.37 -15.23
C ALA A 110 -6.47 1.74 -14.90
N PHE A 111 -6.81 1.80 -13.61
CA PHE A 111 -8.13 2.23 -13.17
C PHE A 111 -8.42 3.68 -13.57
N ALA A 112 -7.47 4.59 -13.35
CA ALA A 112 -7.63 6.00 -13.74
C ALA A 112 -7.91 6.14 -15.24
N LYS A 113 -7.17 5.39 -16.07
CA LYS A 113 -7.33 5.39 -17.53
C LYS A 113 -8.72 4.88 -17.96
N GLU A 114 -9.22 3.84 -17.32
CA GLU A 114 -10.54 3.28 -17.63
C GLU A 114 -11.67 4.25 -17.25
N GLU A 115 -11.56 4.94 -16.10
CA GLU A 115 -12.54 5.95 -15.70
C GLU A 115 -12.56 7.15 -16.65
N ILE A 116 -11.39 7.61 -17.10
CA ILE A 116 -11.29 8.66 -18.14
C ILE A 116 -11.99 8.18 -19.43
N ARG A 117 -11.71 6.96 -19.88
CA ARG A 117 -12.35 6.38 -21.07
C ARG A 117 -13.88 6.33 -20.95
N LYS A 118 -14.42 5.97 -19.78
CA LYS A 118 -15.87 5.95 -19.53
C LYS A 118 -16.46 7.37 -19.54
N MET A 119 -15.76 8.35 -18.96
CA MET A 119 -16.20 9.75 -18.97
C MET A 119 -16.25 10.31 -20.40
N ASP A 120 -15.23 10.01 -21.21
CA ASP A 120 -15.19 10.42 -22.62
C ASP A 120 -16.33 9.78 -23.43
N LEU A 121 -16.58 8.48 -23.24
CA LEU A 121 -17.68 7.78 -23.88
C LEU A 121 -19.05 8.36 -23.46
N ALA A 122 -19.22 8.65 -22.17
CA ALA A 122 -20.44 9.28 -21.66
C ALA A 122 -20.63 10.71 -22.22
N ALA A 123 -19.56 11.47 -22.43
CA ALA A 123 -19.62 12.79 -23.04
C ALA A 123 -20.05 12.71 -24.52
N MET A 124 -19.51 11.76 -25.28
CA MET A 124 -19.91 11.52 -26.68
C MET A 124 -21.39 11.15 -26.79
N ASN A 125 -21.88 10.26 -25.91
CA ASN A 125 -23.28 9.84 -25.90
C ASN A 125 -24.24 10.99 -25.53
N ARG A 126 -23.85 11.90 -24.63
CA ARG A 126 -24.67 13.09 -24.30
C ARG A 126 -24.74 14.09 -25.45
N ALA A 127 -23.66 14.26 -26.21
CA ALA A 127 -23.65 15.15 -27.37
C ALA A 127 -24.60 14.68 -28.49
N GLN A 128 -24.85 13.37 -28.59
CA GLN A 128 -25.78 12.79 -29.55
C GLN A 128 -27.25 12.85 -29.10
N ALA A 129 -27.53 13.01 -27.80
CA ALA A 129 -28.89 13.04 -27.26
C ALA A 129 -29.52 14.44 -27.18
N GLY A 130 -28.78 15.50 -27.49
CA GLY A 130 -29.25 16.91 -27.41
C GLY A 130 -29.53 17.57 -28.76
N GLY A 131 -29.62 16.79 -29.84
CA GLY A 131 -29.89 17.27 -31.19
C GLY A 131 -31.19 16.71 -31.76
N ASP A 132 -32.32 17.18 -31.24
CA ASP A 132 -33.66 17.08 -31.86
C ASP A 132 -34.39 18.41 -31.62
#